data_AF-A0A2Z6PNT8-F1
#
_entry.id   AF-A0A2Z6PNT8-F1
#
_cell.length_a   1.000
_cell.length_b   1.000
_cell.length_c   1.000
_cell.angle_alpha   90.00
_cell.angle_beta   90.00
_cell.angle_gamma   90.00
#
_symmetry.space_group_name_H-M   'P 1'
#
loop_
_entity.id
_entity.type
_entity.pdbx_description
1 polymer ?
#
loop_
_entity_poly.entity_id
_entity_poly.type
_entity_poly.pdbx_seq_one_letter_code
_entity_poly.pdbx_strand_id
1 'polypeptide(L)'
;MTRLKDMLDVRHDPDYWHHVDPQDIVMLVLSWHMKASTMCEFSKKEFTEGLQSLGIDSLEKFREKIPSMRAELKDEQKFREIYNFAFGWAKEKGQKSLALDTAIGMWQLLFAEKQWPLVDHWCEFLQARHNKAISRDTWSQLLEFAKTVSSNLSDYDAEGAWPYLIDEFVDYLKENGVNQHGQINDSTLN
;
A
#
# COMPACT_ATOMS: atom_id res chain seq x y z
N MET A 1 -17.84 14.45 12.24
CA MET A 1 -16.64 13.89 11.59
C MET A 1 -16.39 14.76 10.38
N THR A 2 -15.16 15.23 10.19
CA THR A 2 -14.83 16.02 9.01
C THR A 2 -14.25 15.06 7.97
N ARG A 3 -14.82 15.01 6.76
CA ARG A 3 -14.27 14.16 5.70
C ARG A 3 -13.07 14.88 5.10
N LEU A 4 -12.05 14.13 4.71
CA LEU A 4 -10.82 14.69 4.15
C LEU A 4 -11.09 15.62 2.95
N LYS A 5 -12.08 15.25 2.12
CA LYS A 5 -12.53 16.04 0.97
C LYS A 5 -13.07 17.40 1.40
N ASP A 6 -13.90 17.45 2.45
CA ASP A 6 -14.49 18.69 2.99
C ASP A 6 -13.43 19.63 3.59
N MET A 7 -12.25 19.11 3.96
CA MET A 7 -11.13 19.90 4.50
C MET A 7 -10.23 20.46 3.41
N LEU A 8 -10.07 19.71 2.33
CA LEU A 8 -9.44 20.20 1.12
C LEU A 8 -10.35 21.25 0.47
N ASP A 9 -11.68 21.08 0.45
CA ASP A 9 -12.65 21.97 -0.22
C ASP A 9 -12.87 23.37 0.42
N VAL A 10 -12.09 23.79 1.42
CA VAL A 10 -12.37 25.03 2.19
C VAL A 10 -11.98 26.33 1.44
N ARG A 11 -11.48 26.27 0.20
CA ARG A 11 -11.36 27.47 -0.63
C ARG A 11 -11.78 27.13 -2.06
N HIS A 12 -12.85 27.77 -2.50
CA HIS A 12 -13.28 27.85 -3.90
C HIS A 12 -12.18 28.51 -4.75
N ASP A 13 -11.09 27.80 -4.98
CA ASP A 13 -10.06 28.17 -5.95
C ASP A 13 -9.82 26.96 -6.87
N PRO A 14 -10.39 26.97 -8.08
CA PRO A 14 -10.30 25.86 -9.02
C PRO A 14 -8.85 25.49 -9.38
N ASP A 15 -7.91 26.44 -9.30
CA ASP A 15 -6.54 26.25 -9.76
C ASP A 15 -5.61 25.68 -8.68
N TYR A 16 -6.01 25.71 -7.41
CA TYR A 16 -5.12 25.34 -6.31
C TYR A 16 -5.07 23.82 -6.01
N TRP A 17 -6.13 23.04 -6.30
CA TRP A 17 -6.22 21.62 -5.88
C TRP A 17 -5.63 20.63 -6.88
N HIS A 18 -5.16 21.08 -8.03
CA HIS A 18 -4.58 20.20 -9.05
C HIS A 18 -3.27 19.49 -8.66
N HIS A 19 -2.77 19.66 -7.43
CA HIS A 19 -1.42 19.22 -7.05
C HIS A 19 -1.35 18.13 -5.98
N VAL A 20 -2.44 17.75 -5.31
CA VAL A 20 -2.42 16.64 -4.34
C VAL A 20 -3.67 15.78 -4.48
N ASP A 21 -3.48 14.60 -5.04
CA ASP A 21 -4.54 13.60 -5.17
C ASP A 21 -4.94 13.07 -3.78
N PRO A 22 -6.23 13.08 -3.39
CA PRO A 22 -6.70 12.44 -2.15
C PRO A 22 -6.36 10.94 -2.05
N GLN A 23 -6.04 10.29 -3.17
CA GLN A 23 -5.58 8.89 -3.25
C GLN A 23 -4.05 8.77 -3.24
N ASP A 24 -3.31 9.88 -3.14
CA ASP A 24 -1.86 9.87 -3.04
C ASP A 24 -1.39 9.13 -1.77
N ILE A 25 -0.33 8.34 -1.87
CA ILE A 25 0.31 7.63 -0.76
C ILE A 25 0.71 8.58 0.37
N VAL A 26 0.97 9.85 0.07
CA VAL A 26 1.23 10.90 1.06
C VAL A 26 0.07 11.05 2.05
N MET A 27 -1.18 10.82 1.64
CA MET A 27 -2.33 10.86 2.54
C MET A 27 -2.32 9.71 3.55
N LEU A 28 -1.80 8.55 3.16
CA LEU A 28 -1.58 7.43 4.08
C LEU A 28 -0.46 7.77 5.10
N VAL A 29 0.64 8.36 4.65
CA VAL A 29 1.74 8.80 5.55
C VAL A 29 1.27 9.87 6.53
N LEU A 30 0.50 10.85 6.05
CA LEU A 30 -0.12 11.87 6.88
C LEU A 30 -1.05 11.23 7.93
N SER A 31 -1.92 10.32 7.51
CA SER A 31 -2.85 9.61 8.39
C SER A 31 -2.12 8.80 9.47
N TRP A 32 -0.98 8.21 9.11
CA TRP A 32 -0.12 7.49 10.05
C TRP A 32 0.47 8.42 11.11
N HIS A 33 1.04 9.57 10.72
CA HIS A 33 1.55 10.58 11.66
C HIS A 33 0.48 11.12 12.60
N MET A 34 -0.72 11.33 12.08
CA MET A 34 -1.88 11.79 12.84
C MET A 34 -2.51 10.69 13.69
N LYS A 35 -2.04 9.45 13.58
CA LYS A 35 -2.57 8.26 14.26
C LYS A 35 -4.07 8.09 14.00
N ALA A 36 -4.48 8.33 12.76
CA ALA A 36 -5.87 8.26 12.35
C ALA A 36 -6.45 6.86 12.59
N SER A 37 -7.62 6.81 13.21
CA SER A 37 -8.26 5.55 13.57
C SER A 37 -8.99 4.87 12.41
N THR A 38 -9.47 5.63 11.40
CA THR A 38 -10.29 5.12 10.30
C THR A 38 -9.96 5.82 8.99
N MET A 39 -9.99 5.09 7.88
CA MET A 39 -9.81 5.64 6.53
C MET A 39 -10.88 6.67 6.17
N CYS A 40 -10.44 7.73 5.48
CA CYS A 40 -11.28 8.85 5.01
C CYS A 40 -11.96 9.71 6.09
N GLU A 41 -11.71 9.46 7.38
CA GLU A 41 -12.31 10.19 8.49
C GLU A 41 -11.26 10.64 9.51
N PHE A 42 -11.39 11.90 9.94
CA PHE A 42 -10.63 12.41 11.08
C PHE A 42 -11.58 12.94 12.15
N SER A 43 -11.33 12.57 13.40
CA SER A 43 -11.85 13.29 14.54
C SER A 43 -11.19 14.68 14.61
N LYS A 44 -11.87 15.64 15.23
CA LYS A 44 -11.30 16.98 15.44
C LYS A 44 -9.97 16.92 16.21
N LYS A 45 -9.84 15.95 17.13
CA LYS A 45 -8.64 15.77 17.95
C LYS A 45 -7.47 15.27 17.11
N GLU A 46 -7.64 14.15 16.39
CA GLU A 46 -6.61 13.60 15.48
C GLU A 46 -6.16 14.68 14.48
N PHE A 47 -7.11 15.46 13.97
CA PHE A 47 -6.82 16.54 13.04
C PHE A 47 -5.96 17.64 13.66
N THR A 48 -6.45 18.25 14.73
CA THR A 48 -5.81 19.45 15.28
C THR A 48 -4.46 19.11 15.91
N GLU A 49 -4.39 18.03 16.69
CA GLU A 49 -3.15 17.62 17.36
C GLU A 49 -2.13 17.06 16.36
N GLY A 50 -2.59 16.29 15.36
CA GLY A 50 -1.72 15.70 14.36
C GLY A 50 -1.10 16.73 13.41
N LEU A 51 -1.87 17.71 12.97
CA LEU A 51 -1.30 18.80 12.16
C LEU A 51 -0.39 19.71 12.97
N GLN A 52 -0.76 20.01 14.22
CA GLN A 52 0.09 20.81 15.12
C GLN A 52 1.44 20.12 15.39
N SER A 53 1.46 18.81 15.60
CA SER A 53 2.71 18.06 15.82
C SER A 53 3.60 18.02 14.58
N LEU A 54 3.00 18.06 13.38
CA LEU A 54 3.71 18.17 12.11
C LEU A 54 4.13 19.60 11.76
N GLY A 55 3.69 20.60 12.53
CA GLY A 55 3.94 22.02 12.26
C GLY A 55 3.16 22.56 11.05
N ILE A 56 2.05 21.92 10.70
CA ILE A 56 1.23 22.24 9.53
C ILE A 56 0.03 23.07 9.99
N ASP A 57 0.08 24.38 9.77
CA ASP A 57 -1.03 25.30 10.07
C ASP A 57 -1.63 25.95 8.80
N SER A 58 -1.10 25.58 7.63
CA SER A 58 -1.48 26.12 6.33
C SER A 58 -1.23 25.09 5.23
N LEU A 59 -1.91 25.27 4.10
CA LEU A 59 -1.76 24.41 2.93
C LEU A 59 -0.35 24.51 2.31
N GLU A 60 0.29 25.67 2.41
CA GLU A 60 1.68 25.90 1.97
C GLU A 60 2.65 25.00 2.75
N LYS A 61 2.59 25.04 4.09
CA LYS A 61 3.39 24.14 4.93
C LYS A 61 3.07 22.66 4.71
N PHE A 62 1.81 22.32 4.41
CA PHE A 62 1.46 20.96 4.03
C PHE A 62 2.21 20.53 2.76
N ARG A 63 2.19 21.36 1.71
CA ARG A 63 2.91 21.11 0.45
C ARG A 63 4.42 20.98 0.66
N GLU A 64 5.01 21.82 1.50
CA GLU A 64 6.44 21.74 1.86
C GLU A 64 6.79 20.41 2.54
N LYS A 65 5.85 19.77 3.24
CA LYS A 65 6.06 18.48 3.89
C LYS A 65 5.93 17.28 2.97
N ILE A 66 5.25 17.40 1.84
CA ILE A 66 5.01 16.29 0.89
C ILE A 66 6.32 15.56 0.51
N PRO A 67 7.40 16.24 0.08
CA PRO A 67 8.66 15.56 -0.25
C PRO A 67 9.25 14.81 0.93
N SER A 68 9.16 15.37 2.14
CA SER A 68 9.66 14.72 3.35
C SER A 68 8.86 13.46 3.70
N MET A 69 7.52 13.51 3.60
CA MET A 69 6.64 12.36 3.84
C MET A 69 6.90 11.24 2.83
N ARG A 70 7.13 11.56 1.55
CA ARG A 70 7.55 10.55 0.55
C ARG A 70 8.90 9.94 0.89
N ALA A 71 9.86 10.76 1.32
CA ALA A 71 11.18 10.27 1.71
C ALA A 71 11.12 9.30 2.91
N GLU A 72 10.13 9.43 3.79
CA GLU A 72 9.94 8.48 4.91
C GLU A 72 9.59 7.06 4.44
N LEU A 73 8.93 6.89 3.29
CA LEU A 73 8.61 5.57 2.73
C LEU A 73 9.85 4.83 2.21
N LYS A 74 10.96 5.54 2.00
CA LYS A 74 12.25 4.94 1.63
C LYS A 74 12.92 4.27 2.82
N ASP A 75 12.64 4.73 4.04
CA ASP A 75 13.10 4.08 5.27
C ASP A 75 12.34 2.77 5.49
N GLU A 76 13.06 1.66 5.65
CA GLU A 76 12.45 0.33 5.75
C GLU A 76 11.61 0.15 7.00
N GLN A 77 12.06 0.71 8.13
CA GLN A 77 11.35 0.58 9.40
C GLN A 77 10.06 1.37 9.36
N LYS A 78 10.12 2.63 8.93
CA LYS A 78 8.92 3.47 8.76
C LYS A 78 7.97 2.89 7.75
N PHE A 79 8.46 2.40 6.62
CA PHE A 79 7.60 1.75 5.63
C PHE A 79 6.88 0.54 6.23
N ARG A 80 7.57 -0.31 7.00
CA ARG A 80 6.93 -1.45 7.69
C ARG A 80 5.86 -0.98 8.69
N GLU A 81 6.11 0.10 9.42
CA GLU A 81 5.14 0.69 10.36
C GLU A 81 3.91 1.24 9.61
N ILE A 82 4.11 1.99 8.53
CA ILE A 82 3.05 2.54 7.67
C ILE A 82 2.24 1.43 6.99
N TYR A 83 2.92 0.41 6.46
CA TYR A 83 2.31 -0.76 5.83
C TYR A 83 1.39 -1.52 6.81
N ASN A 84 1.85 -1.75 8.04
CA ASN A 84 1.04 -2.43 9.06
C ASN A 84 -0.10 -1.54 9.59
N PHE A 85 0.12 -0.23 9.65
CA PHE A 85 -0.91 0.75 9.97
C PHE A 85 -2.04 0.73 8.92
N ALA A 86 -1.70 0.70 7.63
CA ALA A 86 -2.66 0.75 6.53
C ALA A 86 -3.76 -0.31 6.66
N PHE A 87 -3.43 -1.54 7.06
CA PHE A 87 -4.41 -2.59 7.29
C PHE A 87 -5.45 -2.21 8.37
N GLY A 88 -4.98 -1.67 9.50
CA GLY A 88 -5.86 -1.27 10.61
C GLY A 88 -6.70 -0.05 10.28
N TRP A 89 -6.12 0.87 9.51
CA TRP A 89 -6.74 2.12 9.07
C TRP A 89 -7.81 1.89 7.98
N ALA A 90 -7.54 1.00 7.02
CA ALA A 90 -8.40 0.76 5.86
C ALA A 90 -9.56 -0.22 6.11
N LYS A 91 -9.44 -1.10 7.12
CA LYS A 91 -10.49 -2.07 7.43
C LYS A 91 -11.68 -1.41 8.12
N GLU A 92 -12.87 -1.96 7.91
CA GLU A 92 -14.06 -1.51 8.62
C GLU A 92 -13.98 -1.77 10.14
N LYS A 93 -14.63 -0.91 10.92
CA LYS A 93 -14.67 -1.03 12.38
C LYS A 93 -15.38 -2.32 12.79
N GLY A 94 -14.76 -3.07 13.70
CA GLY A 94 -15.27 -4.36 14.16
C GLY A 94 -14.84 -5.56 13.31
N GLN A 95 -14.35 -5.34 12.08
CA GLN A 95 -13.86 -6.43 11.23
C GLN A 95 -12.42 -6.83 11.61
N LYS A 96 -12.12 -8.12 11.45
CA LYS A 96 -10.77 -8.68 11.64
C LYS A 96 -9.96 -8.77 10.34
N SER A 97 -10.64 -8.69 9.21
CA SER A 97 -10.08 -8.78 7.86
C SER A 97 -10.36 -7.50 7.06
N LEU A 98 -9.56 -7.28 6.03
CA LEU A 98 -9.69 -6.17 5.09
C LEU A 98 -10.46 -6.64 3.85
N ALA A 99 -11.43 -5.86 3.37
CA ALA A 99 -12.16 -6.17 2.15
C ALA A 99 -11.18 -6.27 0.96
N LEU A 100 -11.43 -7.18 0.02
CA LEU A 100 -10.48 -7.51 -1.04
C LEU A 100 -10.15 -6.28 -1.91
N ASP A 101 -11.17 -5.58 -2.41
CA ASP A 101 -10.98 -4.40 -3.27
C ASP A 101 -10.16 -3.32 -2.58
N THR A 102 -10.39 -3.11 -1.27
CA THR A 102 -9.61 -2.16 -0.47
C THR A 102 -8.16 -2.64 -0.30
N ALA A 103 -7.94 -3.94 -0.08
CA ALA A 103 -6.60 -4.50 0.03
C ALA A 103 -5.80 -4.34 -1.26
N ILE A 104 -6.43 -4.63 -2.42
CA ILE A 104 -5.83 -4.45 -3.75
C ILE A 104 -5.41 -2.99 -3.97
N GLY A 105 -6.32 -2.03 -3.74
CA GLY A 105 -6.00 -0.61 -3.91
C GLY A 105 -4.86 -0.15 -3.00
N MET A 106 -4.83 -0.63 -1.74
CA MET A 106 -3.75 -0.32 -0.81
C MET A 106 -2.41 -0.92 -1.23
N TRP A 107 -2.39 -2.17 -1.73
CA TRP A 107 -1.16 -2.78 -2.22
C TRP A 107 -0.63 -2.11 -3.47
N GLN A 108 -1.49 -1.79 -4.44
CA GLN A 108 -1.10 -1.01 -5.62
C GLN A 108 -0.47 0.32 -5.21
N LEU A 109 -1.07 1.02 -4.23
CA LEU A 109 -0.54 2.26 -3.71
C LEU A 109 0.82 2.09 -3.02
N LEU A 110 0.93 1.14 -2.08
CA LEU A 110 2.13 0.91 -1.26
C LEU A 110 3.31 0.36 -2.08
N PHE A 111 3.05 -0.56 -3.00
CA PHE A 111 4.08 -1.18 -3.82
C PHE A 111 4.44 -0.39 -5.07
N ALA A 112 3.65 0.60 -5.50
CA ALA A 112 4.11 1.58 -6.49
C ALA A 112 5.35 2.34 -6.00
N GLU A 113 5.43 2.66 -4.71
CA GLU A 113 6.60 3.33 -4.11
C GLU A 113 7.78 2.36 -3.91
N LYS A 114 7.52 1.08 -3.60
CA LYS A 114 8.57 0.05 -3.45
C LYS A 114 9.00 -0.60 -4.77
N GLN A 115 8.25 -0.38 -5.84
CA GLN A 115 8.47 -0.98 -7.16
C GLN A 115 8.56 -2.51 -7.10
N TRP A 116 7.70 -3.16 -6.31
CA TRP A 116 7.69 -4.62 -6.23
C TRP A 116 7.11 -5.21 -7.54
N PRO A 117 7.88 -5.97 -8.33
CA PRO A 117 7.51 -6.34 -9.71
C PRO A 117 6.33 -7.32 -9.81
N LEU A 118 5.96 -7.97 -8.70
CA LEU A 118 4.90 -8.98 -8.67
C LEU A 118 3.56 -8.42 -8.16
N VAL A 119 3.46 -7.12 -7.88
CA VAL A 119 2.23 -6.51 -7.34
C VAL A 119 1.01 -6.71 -8.24
N ASP A 120 1.16 -6.52 -9.55
CA ASP A 120 0.05 -6.65 -10.49
C ASP A 120 -0.41 -8.10 -10.58
N HIS A 121 0.54 -9.04 -10.70
CA HIS A 121 0.26 -10.48 -10.69
C HIS A 121 -0.42 -10.93 -9.39
N TRP A 122 0.00 -10.38 -8.25
CA TRP A 122 -0.63 -10.64 -6.95
C TRP A 122 -2.09 -10.17 -6.94
N CYS A 123 -2.35 -8.96 -7.43
CA CYS A 123 -3.70 -8.41 -7.49
C CYS A 123 -4.60 -9.21 -8.44
N GLU A 124 -4.10 -9.59 -9.62
CA GLU A 124 -4.81 -10.43 -10.58
C GLU A 124 -5.13 -11.82 -10.00
N PHE A 125 -4.15 -12.46 -9.35
CA PHE A 125 -4.33 -13.74 -8.67
C PHE A 125 -5.46 -13.68 -7.65
N LEU A 126 -5.46 -12.66 -6.79
CA LEU A 126 -6.47 -12.53 -5.75
C LEU A 126 -7.88 -12.35 -6.32
N GLN A 127 -8.01 -11.60 -7.42
CA GLN A 127 -9.29 -11.41 -8.10
C GLN A 127 -9.75 -12.71 -8.80
N ALA A 128 -8.83 -13.45 -9.40
CA ALA A 128 -9.12 -14.65 -10.16
C ALA A 128 -9.43 -15.88 -9.28
N ARG A 129 -8.68 -16.08 -8.18
CA ARG A 129 -8.68 -17.35 -7.42
C ARG A 129 -9.13 -17.22 -5.97
N HIS A 130 -8.84 -16.10 -5.29
CA HIS A 130 -9.15 -15.96 -3.86
C HIS A 130 -10.55 -15.37 -3.62
N ASN A 131 -10.84 -14.21 -4.22
CA ASN A 131 -12.09 -13.45 -4.13
C ASN A 131 -12.69 -13.33 -2.72
N LYS A 132 -11.83 -13.17 -1.70
CA LYS A 132 -12.21 -13.09 -0.27
C LYS A 132 -11.41 -12.03 0.46
N ALA A 133 -11.92 -11.62 1.62
CA ALA A 133 -11.25 -10.67 2.50
C ALA A 133 -9.85 -11.16 2.93
N ILE A 134 -8.93 -10.22 3.12
CA ILE A 134 -7.53 -10.45 3.47
C ILE A 134 -7.34 -10.42 4.98
N SER A 135 -6.65 -11.44 5.51
CA SER A 135 -6.30 -11.50 6.93
C SER A 135 -5.11 -10.60 7.27
N ARG A 136 -4.98 -10.21 8.54
CA ARG A 136 -3.80 -9.43 9.00
C ARG A 136 -2.50 -10.19 8.78
N ASP A 137 -2.53 -11.50 9.00
CA ASP A 137 -1.35 -12.35 8.85
C ASP A 137 -0.88 -12.38 7.39
N THR A 138 -1.78 -12.70 6.46
CA THR A 138 -1.51 -12.63 5.01
C THR A 138 -0.97 -11.27 4.58
N TRP A 139 -1.59 -10.18 5.07
CA TRP A 139 -1.13 -8.82 4.78
C TRP A 139 0.32 -8.63 5.23
N SER A 140 0.65 -8.94 6.49
CA SER A 140 2.00 -8.77 7.03
C SER A 140 3.02 -9.70 6.36
N GLN A 141 2.66 -10.94 6.07
CA GLN A 141 3.54 -11.92 5.42
C GLN A 141 3.85 -11.55 3.97
N LEU A 142 2.92 -10.92 3.23
CA LEU A 142 3.21 -10.47 1.87
C LEU A 142 4.33 -9.42 1.82
N LEU A 143 4.43 -8.54 2.82
CA LEU A 143 5.55 -7.60 2.89
C LEU A 143 6.88 -8.32 3.08
N GLU A 144 6.91 -9.36 3.93
CA GLU A 144 8.13 -10.14 4.12
C GLU A 144 8.48 -10.90 2.84
N PHE A 145 7.50 -11.55 2.20
CA PHE A 145 7.68 -12.21 0.91
C PHE A 145 8.26 -11.27 -0.14
N ALA A 146 7.69 -10.07 -0.28
CA ALA A 146 8.15 -9.06 -1.24
C ALA A 146 9.59 -8.58 -0.97
N LYS A 147 10.09 -8.73 0.26
CA LYS A 147 11.45 -8.35 0.66
C LYS A 147 12.46 -9.49 0.55
N THR A 148 12.05 -10.71 0.84
CA THR A 148 12.97 -11.84 1.03
C THR A 148 12.96 -12.84 -0.11
N VAL A 149 11.89 -12.88 -0.90
CA VAL A 149 11.77 -13.78 -2.04
C VAL A 149 12.05 -13.01 -3.32
N SER A 150 13.03 -13.49 -4.06
CA SER A 150 13.38 -12.99 -5.38
C SER A 150 12.20 -13.06 -6.36
N SER A 151 12.13 -12.10 -7.27
CA SER A 151 11.04 -12.03 -8.26
C SER A 151 10.95 -13.22 -9.22
N ASN A 152 12.03 -14.02 -9.35
CA ASN A 152 12.04 -15.25 -10.13
C ASN A 152 11.72 -16.50 -9.29
N LEU A 153 11.36 -16.31 -8.02
CA LEU A 153 10.96 -17.33 -7.04
C LEU A 153 12.02 -18.42 -6.77
N SER A 154 13.29 -18.16 -7.07
CA SER A 154 14.36 -19.17 -6.96
C SER A 154 14.74 -19.54 -5.53
N ASP A 155 14.47 -18.64 -4.59
CA ASP A 155 14.71 -18.71 -3.15
C ASP A 155 13.43 -18.96 -2.35
N TYR A 156 12.32 -19.26 -3.02
CA TYR A 156 11.06 -19.59 -2.38
C TYR A 156 11.07 -21.01 -1.79
N ASP A 157 10.75 -21.12 -0.50
CA ASP A 157 10.56 -22.39 0.22
C ASP A 157 9.07 -22.67 0.47
N ALA A 158 8.55 -23.71 -0.19
CA ALA A 158 7.16 -24.15 -0.06
C ALA A 158 6.86 -24.84 1.28
N GLU A 159 7.88 -25.31 2.00
CA GLU A 159 7.74 -25.87 3.35
C GLU A 159 7.94 -24.80 4.43
N GLY A 160 8.12 -23.54 4.00
CA GLY A 160 8.24 -22.38 4.88
C GLY A 160 6.94 -22.06 5.63
N ALA A 161 7.02 -21.18 6.62
CA ALA A 161 5.88 -20.75 7.42
C ALA A 161 5.02 -19.67 6.72
N TRP A 162 4.89 -19.74 5.40
CA TRP A 162 4.08 -18.81 4.63
C TRP A 162 2.58 -19.13 4.80
N PRO A 163 1.70 -18.12 4.71
CA PRO A 163 0.27 -18.37 4.60
C PRO A 163 -0.02 -19.12 3.30
N TYR A 164 -0.95 -20.07 3.35
CA TYR A 164 -1.38 -20.86 2.18
C TYR A 164 -1.69 -20.01 0.94
N LEU A 165 -2.22 -18.80 1.12
CA LEU A 165 -2.52 -17.89 0.01
C LEU A 165 -1.27 -17.42 -0.76
N ILE A 166 -0.12 -17.31 -0.10
CA ILE A 166 1.16 -17.00 -0.74
C ILE A 166 1.65 -18.23 -1.52
N ASP A 167 1.49 -19.43 -0.96
CA ASP A 167 1.82 -20.68 -1.67
C ASP A 167 1.01 -20.80 -2.97
N GLU A 168 -0.30 -20.58 -2.89
CA GLU A 168 -1.21 -20.58 -4.05
C GLU A 168 -0.83 -19.52 -5.09
N PHE A 169 -0.32 -18.36 -4.65
CA PHE A 169 0.16 -17.32 -5.55
C PHE A 169 1.42 -17.76 -6.29
N VAL A 170 2.37 -18.40 -5.61
CA VAL A 170 3.57 -18.93 -6.25
C VAL A 170 3.21 -19.99 -7.29
N ASP A 171 2.27 -20.87 -6.98
CA ASP A 171 1.77 -21.87 -7.93
C ASP A 171 1.06 -21.20 -9.12
N TYR A 172 0.26 -20.17 -8.89
CA TYR A 172 -0.33 -19.35 -9.96
C TYR A 172 0.73 -18.74 -10.89
N LEU A 173 1.82 -18.19 -10.35
CA LEU A 173 2.91 -17.62 -11.16
C LEU A 173 3.60 -18.68 -12.02
N LYS A 174 3.82 -19.89 -11.47
CA LYS A 174 4.44 -21.02 -12.18
C LYS A 174 3.54 -21.51 -13.32
N GLU A 175 2.24 -21.67 -13.08
CA GLU A 175 1.27 -22.12 -14.08
C GLU A 175 1.15 -21.14 -15.27
N ASN A 176 1.31 -19.84 -15.02
CA ASN A 176 1.21 -18.80 -16.05
C ASN A 176 2.55 -18.44 -16.70
N GLY A 177 3.65 -19.13 -16.37
CA GLY A 177 4.95 -18.94 -17.03
C GLY A 177 5.63 -17.59 -16.73
N VAL A 178 5.18 -16.86 -15.70
CA VAL A 178 5.73 -15.54 -15.31
C VAL A 178 7.21 -15.64 -14.91
N ASN A 179 7.66 -16.84 -14.50
CA ASN A 179 9.03 -17.13 -14.10
C ASN A 179 10.02 -17.41 -15.26
N GLN A 180 9.63 -17.30 -16.54
CA GLN A 180 10.48 -17.71 -17.67
C GLN A 180 11.04 -16.61 -18.59
N HIS A 181 10.83 -15.31 -18.31
CA HIS A 181 11.39 -14.24 -19.17
C HIS A 181 12.81 -13.82 -18.76
N GLY A 182 13.72 -14.81 -18.68
CA GLY A 182 15.16 -14.64 -18.49
C GLY A 182 16.03 -15.32 -19.55
N GLN A 183 15.46 -15.95 -20.57
CA GLN A 183 16.22 -16.51 -21.69
C GLN A 183 15.63 -16.02 -23.02
N ILE A 184 16.32 -15.07 -23.64
CA ILE A 184 16.26 -14.87 -25.08
C ILE A 184 16.83 -16.15 -25.69
N ASN A 185 15.96 -17.01 -26.23
CA ASN A 185 16.39 -18.03 -27.17
C ASN A 185 16.82 -17.32 -28.45
N ASP A 186 18.09 -16.92 -28.51
CA ASP A 186 18.71 -16.58 -29.78
C ASP A 186 19.05 -17.90 -30.49
N SER A 187 18.04 -18.42 -31.19
CA SER A 187 18.16 -19.59 -32.06
C SER A 187 17.53 -19.26 -33.40
N THR A 188 18.01 -18.18 -34.03
CA THR A 188 17.99 -18.04 -35.49
C THR A 188 18.87 -16.87 -35.91
N LEU A 189 20.04 -17.17 -36.48
CA LEU A 189 20.62 -16.62 -37.72
C LEU A 189 22.17 -16.63 -37.69
N ASN A 190 22.76 -17.80 -37.99
CA ASN A 190 23.71 -18.04 -39.10
C ASN A 190 24.46 -19.36 -38.92
#